data_AF-A0A7Y3EF21-F1
#
_entry.id   AF-A0A7Y3EF21-F1
#
_cell.length_a   1.000
_cell.length_b   1.000
_cell.length_c   1.000
_cell.angle_alpha   90.00
_cell.angle_beta   90.00
_cell.angle_gamma   90.00
#
_symmetry.space_group_name_H-M   'P 1'
#
loop_
_entity.id
_entity.type
_entity.pdbx_description
1 polymer ?
#
loop_
_entity_poly.entity_id
_entity_poly.type
_entity_poly.pdbx_seq_one_letter_code
_entity_poly.pdbx_strand_id
1 'polypeptide(L)'
;MRARAGLLAATSAPLAFALLAFALLAFTLSPAPAPAQVARVSPADSAAVLLEAASTFEAEGRSAVAEALYRLILRRFPDAPAAVEARAALGLLERRDASDGSTELQVWGTLFGAWLGVAVPGAFGADEPEPYGLGLLVGAPAGFFTSRTVAKRTNLTIGQARAITWGGTWGTWQGFGWREVFDIGEGDAADCIPNVPCDYGGNTDEETFAAMIVGGAVGIAAGALLSRGSITDAQATAANFGALWGSWFGVATGIIADLEDDDLLAATLVGGDAGLAGAAIAAPSLGWSRNRWRLVSIGGLLGGVAGLGINLLAEVDDDKAFVGIPLATSLVGLGVGVAASRDRDGVDSAGDVGPAAGALLEFDVAREGLAVGTPLPSFRRLPVERDGGVRWRTTLGLTLLRARF
;
A
#
# COMPACT_ATOMS: atom_id res chain seq x y z
N MET A 1 52.30 -41.99 -38.61
CA MET A 1 51.69 -43.08 -39.40
C MET A 1 50.23 -42.72 -39.70
N ARG A 2 49.85 -42.78 -41.00
CA ARG A 2 48.50 -42.74 -41.62
C ARG A 2 47.67 -41.46 -41.40
N ALA A 3 47.48 -40.52 -42.34
CA ALA A 3 47.14 -40.51 -43.79
C ALA A 3 45.65 -40.81 -44.14
N ARG A 4 44.94 -39.77 -44.61
CA ARG A 4 43.87 -39.69 -45.65
C ARG A 4 43.35 -38.22 -45.64
N ALA A 5 43.57 -37.33 -46.61
CA ALA A 5 43.40 -37.33 -48.07
C ALA A 5 41.95 -37.49 -48.54
N GLY A 6 41.35 -36.36 -48.96
CA GLY A 6 40.08 -36.25 -49.69
C GLY A 6 40.03 -34.91 -50.43
N LEU A 7 40.02 -34.99 -51.76
CA LEU A 7 40.23 -33.93 -52.77
C LEU A 7 38.88 -33.54 -53.42
N LEU A 8 38.80 -32.32 -53.97
CA LEU A 8 37.86 -31.80 -55.00
C LEU A 8 36.45 -31.39 -54.50
N ALA A 9 35.80 -30.32 -54.96
CA ALA A 9 35.86 -29.69 -56.28
C ALA A 9 35.61 -28.17 -56.25
N ALA A 10 36.32 -27.47 -57.13
CA ALA A 10 35.95 -26.15 -57.64
C ALA A 10 34.85 -26.30 -58.71
N THR A 11 33.90 -25.36 -58.76
CA THR A 11 33.36 -24.67 -59.97
C THR A 11 31.93 -24.16 -59.72
N SER A 12 31.77 -22.84 -59.52
CA SER A 12 30.54 -22.08 -59.89
C SER A 12 30.64 -20.58 -59.56
N ALA A 13 31.76 -19.93 -59.90
CA ALA A 13 31.93 -18.48 -59.67
C ALA A 13 31.24 -17.51 -60.66
N PRO A 14 30.75 -17.86 -61.88
CA PRO A 14 30.23 -16.83 -62.79
C PRO A 14 28.73 -16.51 -62.63
N LEU A 15 27.95 -17.33 -61.89
CA LEU A 15 26.49 -17.09 -61.72
C LEU A 15 26.16 -16.16 -60.54
N ALA A 16 26.98 -16.15 -59.49
CA ALA A 16 26.77 -15.28 -58.32
C ALA A 16 27.00 -13.80 -58.66
N PHE A 17 27.95 -13.49 -59.56
CA PHE A 17 28.22 -12.12 -59.98
C PHE A 17 27.15 -11.54 -60.91
N ALA A 18 26.52 -12.38 -61.75
CA ALA A 18 25.43 -11.94 -62.63
C ALA A 18 24.14 -11.63 -61.85
N LEU A 19 23.83 -12.39 -60.79
CA LEU A 19 22.67 -12.11 -59.92
C LEU A 19 22.88 -10.87 -59.04
N LEU A 20 24.10 -10.61 -58.57
CA LEU A 20 24.41 -9.40 -57.81
C LEU A 20 24.30 -8.14 -58.68
N ALA A 21 24.73 -8.21 -59.94
CA ALA A 21 24.61 -7.11 -60.89
C ALA A 21 23.14 -6.82 -61.27
N PHE A 22 22.30 -7.85 -61.38
CA PHE A 22 20.86 -7.66 -61.66
C PHE A 22 20.10 -7.10 -60.45
N ALA A 23 20.48 -7.48 -59.22
CA ALA A 23 19.92 -6.90 -58.00
C ALA A 23 20.33 -5.43 -57.78
N LEU A 24 21.58 -5.07 -58.13
CA LEU A 24 22.04 -3.69 -58.09
C LEU A 24 21.41 -2.81 -59.18
N LEU A 25 21.18 -3.35 -60.40
CA LEU A 25 20.50 -2.61 -61.46
C LEU A 25 19.00 -2.40 -61.15
N ALA A 26 18.34 -3.38 -60.53
CA ALA A 26 16.95 -3.27 -60.09
C ALA A 26 16.75 -2.21 -59.00
N PHE A 27 17.77 -1.97 -58.15
CA PHE A 27 17.73 -0.90 -57.13
C PHE A 27 17.90 0.51 -57.71
N THR A 28 18.56 0.65 -58.86
CA THR A 28 18.77 1.98 -59.50
C THR A 28 17.60 2.47 -60.35
N LEU A 29 16.63 1.59 -60.65
CA LEU A 29 15.44 1.92 -61.44
C LEU A 29 14.15 1.98 -60.59
N SER A 30 14.25 1.86 -59.26
CA SER A 30 13.12 2.22 -58.40
C SER A 30 12.89 3.73 -58.52
N PRO A 31 11.69 4.17 -58.95
CA PRO A 31 11.36 5.59 -58.96
C PRO A 31 11.59 6.10 -57.55
N ALA A 32 12.33 7.21 -57.43
CA ALA A 32 12.51 7.88 -56.15
C ALA A 32 11.11 8.00 -55.50
N PRO A 33 10.89 7.45 -54.28
CA PRO A 33 9.62 7.59 -53.63
C PRO A 33 9.33 9.09 -53.60
N ALA A 34 8.22 9.49 -54.22
CA ALA A 34 7.75 10.87 -54.14
C ALA A 34 7.88 11.31 -52.68
N PRO A 35 8.45 12.49 -52.39
CA PRO A 35 8.70 12.91 -51.01
C PRO A 35 7.39 12.73 -50.28
N ALA A 36 7.32 11.72 -49.41
CA ALA A 36 6.14 11.42 -48.64
C ALA A 36 5.85 12.74 -47.92
N GLN A 37 4.73 13.38 -48.27
CA GLN A 37 4.27 14.53 -47.53
C GLN A 37 4.08 14.01 -46.11
N VAL A 38 5.07 14.26 -45.26
CA VAL A 38 4.99 13.97 -43.84
C VAL A 38 3.80 14.80 -43.40
N ALA A 39 2.65 14.14 -43.27
CA ALA A 39 1.43 14.75 -42.82
C ALA A 39 1.79 15.47 -41.54
N ARG A 40 1.72 16.81 -41.54
CA ARG A 40 2.03 17.60 -40.37
C ARG A 40 0.98 17.24 -39.34
N VAL A 41 1.34 16.39 -38.38
CA VAL A 41 0.47 16.02 -37.26
C VAL A 41 0.07 17.32 -36.58
N SER A 42 -1.23 17.62 -36.58
CA SER A 42 -1.69 18.85 -35.97
C SER A 42 -1.56 18.75 -34.45
N PRO A 43 -1.42 19.87 -33.73
CA PRO A 43 -1.48 19.87 -32.27
C PRO A 43 -2.76 19.22 -31.71
N ALA A 44 -3.87 19.32 -32.45
CA ALA A 44 -5.14 18.69 -32.09
C ALA A 44 -5.07 17.16 -32.18
N ASP A 45 -4.43 16.62 -33.22
CA ASP A 45 -4.25 15.17 -33.38
C ASP A 45 -3.34 14.60 -32.28
N SER A 46 -2.28 15.33 -31.94
CA SER A 46 -1.39 14.95 -30.83
C SER A 46 -2.12 14.94 -29.49
N ALA A 47 -2.96 15.95 -29.23
CA ALA A 47 -3.75 16.02 -28.00
C ALA A 47 -4.82 14.91 -27.93
N ALA A 48 -5.43 14.54 -29.06
CA ALA A 48 -6.39 13.44 -29.14
C ALA A 48 -5.74 12.09 -28.79
N VAL A 49 -4.54 11.80 -29.33
CA VAL A 49 -3.81 10.57 -29.02
C VAL A 49 -3.43 10.51 -27.53
N LEU A 50 -3.02 11.63 -26.93
CA LEU A 50 -2.74 11.68 -25.49
C LEU A 50 -3.99 11.48 -24.65
N LEU A 51 -5.14 12.00 -25.09
CA LEU A 51 -6.41 11.83 -24.39
C LEU A 51 -6.87 10.37 -24.42
N GLU A 52 -6.74 9.71 -25.57
CA GLU A 52 -7.04 8.28 -25.74
C GLU A 52 -6.11 7.41 -24.87
N ALA A 53 -4.82 7.73 -24.82
CA ALA A 53 -3.89 7.06 -23.92
C ALA A 53 -4.27 7.28 -22.45
N ALA A 54 -4.65 8.51 -22.07
CA ALA A 54 -5.09 8.84 -20.71
C ALA A 54 -6.36 8.08 -20.31
N SER A 55 -7.37 8.04 -21.19
CA SER A 55 -8.62 7.32 -20.93
C SER A 55 -8.41 5.80 -20.88
N THR A 56 -7.49 5.27 -21.69
CA THR A 56 -7.08 3.87 -21.63
C THR A 56 -6.45 3.55 -20.27
N PHE A 57 -5.51 4.38 -19.80
CA PHE A 57 -4.90 4.21 -18.49
C PHE A 57 -5.91 4.38 -17.34
N GLU A 58 -6.87 5.30 -17.46
CA GLU A 58 -7.96 5.41 -16.50
C GLU A 58 -8.84 4.15 -16.47
N ALA A 59 -9.20 3.59 -17.63
CA ALA A 59 -9.99 2.36 -17.73
C ALA A 59 -9.26 1.14 -17.17
N GLU A 60 -7.92 1.13 -17.25
CA GLU A 60 -7.05 0.13 -16.62
C GLU A 60 -6.88 0.34 -15.11
N GLY A 61 -7.45 1.40 -14.53
CA GLY A 61 -7.31 1.72 -13.10
C GLY A 61 -6.03 2.48 -12.74
N ARG A 62 -5.29 2.96 -13.74
CA ARG A 62 -4.03 3.69 -13.57
C ARG A 62 -4.24 5.19 -13.41
N SER A 63 -5.01 5.57 -12.41
CA SER A 63 -5.48 6.94 -12.19
C SER A 63 -4.35 7.97 -12.19
N ALA A 64 -3.20 7.67 -11.57
CA ALA A 64 -2.07 8.60 -11.47
C ALA A 64 -1.45 8.95 -12.83
N VAL A 65 -1.37 7.98 -13.75
CA VAL A 65 -0.81 8.22 -15.09
C VAL A 65 -1.82 8.92 -15.98
N ALA A 66 -3.09 8.53 -15.90
CA ALA A 66 -4.18 9.24 -16.57
C ALA A 66 -4.22 10.72 -16.13
N GLU A 67 -4.15 10.98 -14.82
CA GLU A 67 -4.10 12.32 -14.24
C GLU A 67 -2.90 13.13 -14.76
N ALA A 68 -1.71 12.53 -14.80
CA ALA A 68 -0.52 13.17 -15.34
C ALA A 68 -0.67 13.54 -16.83
N LEU A 69 -1.26 12.65 -17.63
CA LEU A 69 -1.53 12.90 -19.04
C LEU A 69 -2.61 13.96 -19.25
N TYR A 70 -3.72 13.92 -18.49
CA TYR A 70 -4.74 14.97 -18.54
C TYR A 70 -4.13 16.34 -18.20
N ARG A 71 -3.29 16.42 -17.15
CA ARG A 71 -2.57 17.65 -16.81
C ARG A 71 -1.58 18.07 -17.91
N LEU A 72 -0.91 17.13 -18.57
CA LEU A 72 -0.03 17.42 -19.70
C LEU A 72 -0.82 18.02 -20.87
N ILE A 73 -1.98 17.45 -21.22
CA ILE A 73 -2.87 17.97 -22.26
C ILE A 73 -3.28 19.40 -21.94
N LEU A 74 -3.72 19.66 -20.70
CA LEU A 74 -4.13 20.99 -20.26
C LEU A 74 -3.00 22.03 -20.30
N ARG A 75 -1.75 21.61 -20.01
CA ARG A 75 -0.58 22.51 -20.05
C ARG A 75 -0.07 22.76 -21.47
N ARG A 76 -0.05 21.72 -22.33
CA ARG A 76 0.60 21.77 -23.63
C ARG A 76 -0.35 22.12 -24.78
N PHE A 77 -1.63 21.79 -24.64
CA PHE A 77 -2.66 21.96 -25.68
C PHE A 77 -3.95 22.58 -25.12
N PRO A 78 -3.89 23.75 -24.45
CA PRO A 78 -5.04 24.31 -23.72
C PRO A 78 -6.26 24.60 -24.60
N ASP A 79 -6.05 24.88 -25.89
CA ASP A 79 -7.09 25.25 -26.85
C ASP A 79 -7.62 24.06 -27.68
N ALA A 80 -7.04 22.87 -27.51
CA ALA A 80 -7.50 21.68 -28.24
C ALA A 80 -8.84 21.16 -27.68
N PRO A 81 -9.74 20.58 -28.49
CA PRO A 81 -10.96 19.94 -27.99
C PRO A 81 -10.69 18.91 -26.88
N ALA A 82 -9.59 18.16 -27.01
CA ALA A 82 -9.13 17.21 -26.00
C ALA A 82 -8.86 17.82 -24.61
N ALA A 83 -8.53 19.12 -24.52
CA ALA A 83 -8.36 19.79 -23.23
C ALA A 83 -9.69 20.02 -22.49
N VAL A 84 -10.82 20.12 -23.20
CA VAL A 84 -12.14 20.20 -22.56
C VAL A 84 -12.48 18.87 -21.91
N GLU A 85 -12.25 17.77 -22.63
CA GLU A 85 -12.47 16.40 -22.13
C GLU A 85 -11.51 16.05 -20.99
N ALA A 86 -10.22 16.37 -21.13
CA ALA A 86 -9.23 16.16 -20.08
C ALA A 86 -9.59 16.90 -18.77
N ARG A 87 -10.15 18.11 -18.86
CA ARG A 87 -10.60 18.86 -17.68
C ARG A 87 -11.80 18.19 -17.01
N ALA A 88 -12.74 17.68 -17.80
CA ALA A 88 -13.90 16.96 -17.30
C ALA A 88 -13.48 15.64 -16.61
N ALA A 89 -12.60 14.86 -17.25
CA ALA A 89 -12.08 13.61 -16.71
C ALA A 89 -11.28 13.83 -15.42
N LEU A 90 -10.40 14.83 -15.39
CA LEU A 90 -9.64 15.19 -14.18
C LEU A 90 -10.58 15.55 -13.01
N GLY A 91 -11.64 16.31 -13.28
CA GLY A 91 -12.64 16.65 -12.26
C GLY A 91 -13.46 15.46 -11.76
N LEU A 92 -13.56 14.37 -12.52
CA LEU A 92 -14.17 13.11 -12.08
C LEU A 92 -13.21 12.29 -11.22
N LEU A 93 -11.94 12.20 -11.63
CA LEU A 93 -10.88 11.55 -10.86
C LEU A 93 -10.72 12.17 -9.47
N GLU A 94 -10.64 13.50 -9.39
CA GLU A 94 -10.52 14.22 -8.12
C GLU A 94 -11.72 13.95 -7.18
N ARG A 95 -12.94 13.85 -7.73
CA ARG A 95 -14.13 13.50 -6.93
C ARG A 95 -14.09 12.05 -6.44
N ARG A 96 -13.58 11.14 -7.27
CA ARG A 96 -13.44 9.73 -6.90
C ARG A 96 -12.42 9.57 -5.77
N ASP A 97 -11.24 10.18 -5.90
CA ASP A 97 -10.20 10.14 -4.86
C ASP A 97 -10.69 10.76 -3.54
N ALA A 98 -11.48 11.85 -3.62
CA ALA A 98 -12.11 12.45 -2.45
C ALA A 98 -13.16 11.52 -1.80
N SER A 99 -13.92 10.78 -2.61
CA SER A 99 -14.88 9.78 -2.12
C SER A 99 -14.19 8.60 -1.44
N ASP A 100 -13.05 8.15 -1.99
CA ASP A 100 -12.28 7.04 -1.43
C ASP A 100 -11.62 7.45 -0.10
N GLY A 101 -11.03 8.65 -0.02
CA GLY A 101 -10.51 9.20 1.24
C GLY A 101 -11.61 9.42 2.30
N SER A 102 -12.79 9.85 1.87
CA SER A 102 -13.97 9.97 2.74
C SER A 102 -14.41 8.61 3.31
N THR A 103 -14.35 7.56 2.50
CA THR A 103 -14.70 6.19 2.93
C THR A 103 -13.69 5.64 3.92
N GLU A 104 -12.39 5.79 3.63
CA GLU A 104 -11.30 5.41 4.55
C GLU A 104 -11.47 6.07 5.93
N LEU A 105 -11.67 7.39 5.95
CA LEU A 105 -11.81 8.14 7.21
C LEU A 105 -13.08 7.73 7.98
N GLN A 106 -14.17 7.38 7.29
CA GLN A 106 -15.40 6.90 7.92
C GLN A 106 -15.24 5.53 8.56
N VAL A 107 -14.61 4.59 7.85
CA VAL A 107 -14.34 3.23 8.37
C VAL A 107 -13.43 3.33 9.58
N TRP A 108 -12.29 4.01 9.45
CA TRP A 108 -11.37 4.20 10.56
C TRP A 108 -12.01 4.98 11.70
N GLY A 109 -12.72 6.08 11.42
CA GLY A 109 -13.37 6.89 12.45
C GLY A 109 -14.41 6.11 13.26
N THR A 110 -15.10 5.16 12.64
CA THR A 110 -16.02 4.25 13.33
C THR A 110 -15.26 3.31 14.27
N LEU A 111 -14.17 2.70 13.80
CA LEU A 111 -13.34 1.80 14.60
C LEU A 111 -12.64 2.53 15.75
N PHE A 112 -12.06 3.69 15.47
CA PHE A 112 -11.41 4.54 16.46
C PHE A 112 -12.41 5.11 17.46
N GLY A 113 -13.62 5.47 17.01
CA GLY A 113 -14.71 5.86 17.89
C GLY A 113 -15.17 4.73 18.81
N ALA A 114 -15.24 3.49 18.31
CA ALA A 114 -15.52 2.32 19.14
C ALA A 114 -14.41 2.10 20.19
N TRP A 115 -13.15 2.20 19.76
CA TRP A 115 -11.99 2.13 20.66
C TRP A 115 -12.03 3.22 21.73
N LEU A 116 -12.31 4.47 21.37
CA LEU A 116 -12.52 5.57 22.34
C LEU A 116 -13.70 5.30 23.27
N GLY A 117 -14.73 4.61 22.81
CA GLY A 117 -15.85 4.14 23.63
C GLY A 117 -15.43 3.18 24.75
N VAL A 118 -14.29 2.49 24.60
CA VAL A 118 -13.69 1.66 25.65
C VAL A 118 -12.65 2.45 26.44
N ALA A 119 -11.76 3.15 25.73
CA ALA A 119 -10.63 3.83 26.33
C ALA A 119 -11.05 5.00 27.23
N VAL A 120 -12.09 5.76 26.87
CA VAL A 120 -12.52 6.90 27.69
C VAL A 120 -13.04 6.43 29.05
N PRO A 121 -13.98 5.46 29.17
CA PRO A 121 -14.34 4.91 30.48
C PRO A 121 -13.15 4.36 31.26
N GLY A 122 -12.24 3.62 30.61
CA GLY A 122 -11.03 3.10 31.26
C GLY A 122 -10.14 4.21 31.82
N ALA A 123 -9.96 5.31 31.08
CA ALA A 123 -9.21 6.49 31.55
C ALA A 123 -9.89 7.26 32.69
N PHE A 124 -11.14 6.93 33.04
CA PHE A 124 -11.89 7.48 34.17
C PHE A 124 -12.11 6.46 35.29
N GLY A 125 -11.37 5.34 35.30
CA GLY A 125 -11.45 4.35 36.37
C GLY A 125 -12.74 3.54 36.38
N ALA A 126 -13.36 3.34 35.21
CA ALA A 126 -14.56 2.51 35.14
C ALA A 126 -14.20 1.03 35.35
N ASP A 127 -14.63 0.45 36.47
CA ASP A 127 -14.46 -1.00 36.73
C ASP A 127 -15.70 -1.82 36.35
N GLU A 128 -16.84 -1.15 36.13
CA GLU A 128 -18.11 -1.77 35.77
C GLU A 128 -18.26 -1.91 34.25
N PRO A 129 -18.88 -3.00 33.73
CA PRO A 129 -19.08 -3.19 32.29
C PRO A 129 -20.04 -2.17 31.65
N GLU A 130 -20.93 -1.55 32.43
CA GLU A 130 -21.96 -0.61 31.95
C GLU A 130 -21.37 0.63 31.26
N PRO A 131 -20.39 1.36 31.84
CA PRO A 131 -19.67 2.43 31.16
C PRO A 131 -19.08 2.04 29.80
N TYR A 132 -18.46 0.86 29.69
CA TYR A 132 -17.89 0.36 28.43
C TYR A 132 -18.97 0.03 27.39
N GLY A 133 -20.07 -0.59 27.83
CA GLY A 133 -21.22 -0.88 26.98
C GLY A 133 -21.85 0.39 26.43
N LEU A 134 -22.05 1.40 27.28
CA LEU A 134 -22.56 2.72 26.87
C LEU A 134 -21.58 3.42 25.93
N GLY A 135 -20.29 3.38 26.25
CA GLY A 135 -19.22 3.97 25.45
C GLY A 135 -19.13 3.35 24.06
N LEU A 136 -19.26 2.03 23.91
CA LEU A 136 -19.31 1.35 22.61
C LEU A 136 -20.57 1.73 21.80
N LEU A 137 -21.73 1.81 22.44
CA LEU A 137 -23.00 2.19 21.81
C LEU A 137 -22.96 3.61 21.24
N VAL A 138 -22.26 4.53 21.91
CA VAL A 138 -22.15 5.93 21.48
C VAL A 138 -20.92 6.18 20.60
N GLY A 139 -19.80 5.56 20.92
CA GLY A 139 -18.48 5.82 20.36
C GLY A 139 -18.38 5.50 18.87
N ALA A 140 -18.79 4.30 18.45
CA ALA A 140 -18.78 3.92 17.02
C ALA A 140 -19.65 4.86 16.15
N PRO A 141 -20.94 5.12 16.49
CA PRO A 141 -21.74 6.09 15.75
C PRO A 141 -21.15 7.51 15.77
N ALA A 142 -20.68 7.99 16.92
CA ALA A 142 -20.07 9.31 17.03
C ALA A 142 -18.83 9.45 16.14
N GLY A 143 -17.99 8.41 16.11
CA GLY A 143 -16.83 8.31 15.24
C GLY A 143 -17.20 8.34 13.76
N PHE A 144 -18.22 7.57 13.33
CA PHE A 144 -18.74 7.59 11.96
C PHE A 144 -19.28 8.97 11.55
N PHE A 145 -20.12 9.60 12.38
CA PHE A 145 -20.72 10.89 12.04
C PHE A 145 -19.71 12.03 12.05
N THR A 146 -18.73 12.00 12.96
CA THR A 146 -17.63 12.98 13.02
C THR A 146 -16.77 12.88 11.77
N SER A 147 -16.26 11.69 11.45
CA SER A 147 -15.45 11.43 10.26
C SER A 147 -16.18 11.79 8.96
N ARG A 148 -17.47 11.42 8.83
CA ARG A 148 -18.31 11.82 7.70
C ARG A 148 -18.45 13.33 7.57
N THR A 149 -18.59 14.04 8.69
CA THR A 149 -18.72 15.51 8.70
C THR A 149 -17.41 16.17 8.29
N VAL A 150 -16.27 15.68 8.79
CA VAL A 150 -14.94 16.15 8.41
C VAL A 150 -14.70 15.89 6.92
N ALA A 151 -14.94 14.67 6.44
CA ALA A 151 -14.73 14.29 5.06
C ALA A 151 -15.53 15.15 4.07
N LYS A 152 -16.80 15.44 4.38
CA LYS A 152 -17.65 16.34 3.58
C LYS A 152 -17.12 17.77 3.47
N ARG A 153 -16.35 18.24 4.45
CA ARG A 153 -15.82 19.62 4.49
C ARG A 153 -14.46 19.76 3.82
N THR A 154 -13.71 18.67 3.71
CA THR A 154 -12.27 18.73 3.42
C THR A 154 -11.88 18.10 2.08
N ASN A 155 -12.76 17.33 1.42
CA ASN A 155 -12.47 16.64 0.15
C ASN A 155 -11.10 15.92 0.17
N LEU A 156 -10.81 15.22 1.27
CA LEU A 156 -9.52 14.56 1.48
C LEU A 156 -9.30 13.47 0.44
N THR A 157 -8.16 13.50 -0.22
CA THR A 157 -7.66 12.36 -1.01
C THR A 157 -7.40 11.15 -0.10
N ILE A 158 -7.28 9.96 -0.68
CA ILE A 158 -6.97 8.74 0.07
C ILE A 158 -5.65 8.84 0.85
N GLY A 159 -4.61 9.46 0.28
CA GLY A 159 -3.31 9.63 0.95
C GLY A 159 -3.40 10.57 2.16
N GLN A 160 -4.18 11.65 2.04
CA GLN A 160 -4.45 12.58 3.14
C GLN A 160 -5.27 11.94 4.26
N ALA A 161 -6.31 11.20 3.91
CA ALA A 161 -7.10 10.44 4.88
C ALA A 161 -6.22 9.44 5.63
N ARG A 162 -5.35 8.70 4.91
CA ARG A 162 -4.41 7.77 5.54
C ARG A 162 -3.40 8.42 6.44
N ALA A 163 -2.89 9.60 6.10
CA ALA A 163 -2.00 10.32 6.99
C ALA A 163 -2.66 10.64 8.33
N ILE A 164 -3.94 11.01 8.32
CA ILE A 164 -4.73 11.29 9.53
C ILE A 164 -4.98 10.00 10.32
N THR A 165 -5.47 8.94 9.67
CA THR A 165 -5.83 7.69 10.33
C THR A 165 -4.60 6.97 10.88
N TRP A 166 -3.52 6.93 10.10
CA TRP A 166 -2.21 6.42 10.55
C TRP A 166 -1.67 7.25 11.70
N GLY A 167 -1.72 8.57 11.61
CA GLY A 167 -1.32 9.47 12.69
C GLY A 167 -2.03 9.12 14.00
N GLY A 168 -3.34 8.92 13.97
CA GLY A 168 -4.10 8.52 15.16
C GLY A 168 -3.69 7.14 15.71
N THR A 169 -3.62 6.12 14.86
CA THR A 169 -3.23 4.77 15.30
C THR A 169 -1.79 4.72 15.84
N TRP A 170 -0.85 5.35 15.13
CA TRP A 170 0.54 5.43 15.56
C TRP A 170 0.70 6.27 16.82
N GLY A 171 0.00 7.40 16.91
CA GLY A 171 -0.02 8.24 18.10
C GLY A 171 -0.56 7.51 19.33
N THR A 172 -1.61 6.69 19.18
CA THR A 172 -2.12 5.85 20.27
C THR A 172 -1.09 4.84 20.74
N TRP A 173 -0.40 4.17 19.81
CA TRP A 173 0.70 3.25 20.12
C TRP A 173 1.87 3.96 20.83
N GLN A 174 2.28 5.13 20.35
CA GLN A 174 3.34 5.93 20.97
C GLN A 174 2.94 6.46 22.35
N GLY A 175 1.68 6.84 22.53
CA GLY A 175 1.14 7.26 23.83
C GLY A 175 1.21 6.14 24.87
N PHE A 176 0.80 4.92 24.48
CA PHE A 176 1.00 3.72 25.29
C PHE A 176 2.48 3.51 25.61
N GLY A 177 3.31 3.37 24.57
CA GLY A 177 4.69 2.97 24.75
C GLY A 177 5.51 3.94 25.58
N TRP A 178 5.39 5.26 25.36
CA TRP A 178 6.14 6.23 26.16
C TRP A 178 5.60 6.38 27.58
N ARG A 179 4.35 5.98 27.86
CA ARG A 179 3.87 5.89 29.24
C ARG A 179 4.62 4.81 29.99
N GLU A 180 4.64 3.59 29.44
CA GLU A 180 5.35 2.45 30.03
C GLU A 180 6.84 2.80 30.21
N VAL A 181 7.51 3.28 29.16
CA VAL A 181 8.97 3.57 29.21
C VAL A 181 9.36 4.62 30.26
N PHE A 182 8.46 5.52 30.63
CA PHE A 182 8.72 6.57 31.60
C PHE A 182 7.93 6.39 32.91
N ASP A 183 7.31 5.22 33.11
CA ASP A 183 6.46 4.92 34.26
C ASP A 183 5.43 6.01 34.58
N ILE A 184 4.88 6.64 33.53
CA ILE A 184 4.01 7.81 33.72
C ILE A 184 2.72 7.33 34.39
N GLY A 185 2.49 7.84 35.60
CA GLY A 185 1.32 7.49 36.41
C GLY A 185 1.59 6.42 37.46
N GLU A 186 2.74 5.78 37.43
CA GLU A 186 3.09 4.80 38.45
C GLU A 186 3.62 5.55 39.68
N GLY A 187 2.95 5.35 40.82
CA GLY A 187 3.37 5.99 42.06
C GLY A 187 4.76 5.50 42.46
N ASP A 188 5.71 6.41 42.60
CA ASP A 188 7.05 6.09 43.11
C ASP A 188 6.92 5.33 44.44
N ALA A 189 7.45 4.11 44.51
CA ALA A 189 7.59 3.36 45.77
C ALA A 189 8.40 4.14 46.84
N ALA A 190 9.06 5.23 46.46
CA ALA A 190 9.80 6.12 47.34
C ALA A 190 8.91 6.95 48.29
N ASP A 191 7.62 7.15 48.01
CA ASP A 191 6.69 7.87 48.90
C ASP A 191 6.06 6.99 50.00
N CYS A 192 6.52 5.75 50.09
CA CYS A 192 6.19 4.85 51.18
C CYS A 192 6.73 5.36 52.53
N ILE A 193 5.83 5.90 53.37
CA ILE A 193 6.15 6.19 54.77
C ILE A 193 6.48 4.87 55.48
N PRO A 194 7.64 4.75 56.17
CA PRO A 194 7.98 3.54 56.91
C PRO A 194 6.87 3.14 57.91
N ASN A 195 6.41 1.89 57.82
CA ASN A 195 5.34 1.28 58.64
C ASN A 195 3.89 1.63 58.25
N VAL A 196 3.66 2.30 57.12
CA VAL A 196 2.32 2.36 56.50
C VAL A 196 2.31 1.33 55.35
N PRO A 197 1.31 0.44 55.26
CA PRO A 197 1.16 -0.41 54.09
C PRO A 197 1.07 0.49 52.86
N CYS A 198 2.04 0.41 51.96
CA CYS A 198 1.94 1.11 50.70
C CYS A 198 0.83 0.45 49.90
N ASP A 199 -0.15 1.25 49.52
CA ASP A 199 -1.13 0.82 48.55
C ASP A 199 -0.44 0.82 47.18
N TYR A 200 0.18 -0.30 46.83
CA TYR A 200 0.74 -0.55 45.50
C TYR A 200 -0.37 -0.77 44.45
N GLY A 201 -1.61 -0.36 44.74
CA GLY A 201 -2.83 -0.74 44.03
C GLY A 201 -3.52 0.39 43.26
N GLY A 202 -2.77 1.39 42.78
CA GLY A 202 -3.32 2.31 41.78
C GLY A 202 -3.48 1.57 40.45
N ASN A 203 -4.71 1.42 39.96
CA ASN A 203 -5.00 0.83 38.65
C ASN A 203 -4.27 1.63 37.55
N THR A 204 -3.11 1.15 37.10
CA THR A 204 -2.30 1.75 36.00
C THR A 204 -3.05 1.81 34.68
N ASP A 205 -4.20 1.15 34.59
CA ASP A 205 -5.09 1.15 33.43
C ASP A 205 -5.61 2.56 33.11
N GLU A 206 -5.87 3.41 34.13
CA GLU A 206 -6.38 4.77 33.92
C GLU A 206 -5.37 5.62 33.14
N GLU A 207 -4.12 5.65 33.60
CA GLU A 207 -3.05 6.41 32.96
C GLU A 207 -2.67 5.80 31.61
N THR A 208 -2.77 4.47 31.47
CA THR A 208 -2.60 3.76 30.20
C THR A 208 -3.58 4.24 29.14
N PHE A 209 -4.88 4.21 29.44
CA PHE A 209 -5.88 4.69 28.51
C PHE A 209 -5.75 6.20 28.26
N ALA A 210 -5.46 7.00 29.29
CA ALA A 210 -5.27 8.43 29.13
C ALA A 210 -4.10 8.75 28.18
N ALA A 211 -2.96 8.10 28.36
CA ALA A 211 -1.78 8.28 27.50
C ALA A 211 -2.06 7.86 26.05
N MET A 212 -2.76 6.73 25.85
CA MET A 212 -3.21 6.28 24.54
C MET A 212 -4.16 7.27 23.85
N ILE A 213 -5.10 7.88 24.59
CA ILE A 213 -6.03 8.89 24.07
C ILE A 213 -5.27 10.16 23.66
N VAL A 214 -4.40 10.66 24.55
CA VAL A 214 -3.60 11.87 24.29
C VAL A 214 -2.69 11.64 23.09
N GLY A 215 -1.97 10.53 23.07
CA GLY A 215 -1.11 10.13 21.95
C GLY A 215 -1.91 10.04 20.64
N GLY A 216 -3.06 9.38 20.66
CA GLY A 216 -3.95 9.29 19.50
C GLY A 216 -4.43 10.65 19.00
N ALA A 217 -4.83 11.55 19.90
CA ALA A 217 -5.27 12.90 19.55
C ALA A 217 -4.13 13.75 18.95
N VAL A 218 -2.94 13.71 19.56
CA VAL A 218 -1.73 14.38 19.04
C VAL A 218 -1.37 13.81 17.65
N GLY A 219 -1.44 12.49 17.50
CA GLY A 219 -1.20 11.81 16.24
C GLY A 219 -2.18 12.19 15.13
N ILE A 220 -3.48 12.25 15.42
CA ILE A 220 -4.50 12.77 14.48
C ILE A 220 -4.17 14.21 14.06
N ALA A 221 -3.81 15.07 15.02
CA ALA A 221 -3.47 16.46 14.74
C ALA A 221 -2.22 16.56 13.85
N ALA A 222 -1.18 15.79 14.13
CA ALA A 222 0.03 15.71 13.30
C ALA A 222 -0.31 15.21 11.88
N GLY A 223 -1.08 14.13 11.76
CA GLY A 223 -1.56 13.61 10.48
C GLY A 223 -2.38 14.63 9.69
N ALA A 224 -3.22 15.42 10.37
CA ALA A 224 -4.00 16.49 9.76
C ALA A 224 -3.15 17.71 9.33
N LEU A 225 -2.05 17.98 10.03
CA LEU A 225 -1.08 19.00 9.61
C LEU A 225 -0.31 18.53 8.38
N LEU A 226 0.16 17.28 8.38
CA LEU A 226 0.87 16.68 7.25
C LEU A 226 -0.03 16.57 6.00
N SER A 227 -1.32 16.27 6.18
CA SER A 227 -2.29 16.16 5.08
C SER A 227 -2.57 17.49 4.37
N ARG A 228 -2.07 18.63 4.88
CA ARG A 228 -2.07 19.89 4.13
C ARG A 228 -1.15 19.85 2.91
N GLY A 229 -0.15 18.97 2.92
CA GLY A 229 0.69 18.67 1.76
C GLY A 229 0.07 17.61 0.84
N SER A 230 0.60 17.50 -0.37
CA SER A 230 0.26 16.41 -1.27
C SER A 230 0.95 15.12 -0.83
N ILE A 231 0.25 14.31 -0.03
CA ILE A 231 0.72 12.98 0.36
C ILE A 231 0.16 11.97 -0.62
N THR A 232 1.04 11.29 -1.36
CA THR A 232 0.62 10.23 -2.27
C THR A 232 0.28 8.95 -1.50
N ASP A 233 -0.55 8.10 -2.11
CA ASP A 233 -0.92 6.80 -1.55
C ASP A 233 0.33 5.90 -1.32
N ALA A 234 1.32 6.01 -2.20
CA ALA A 234 2.60 5.32 -2.07
C ALA A 234 3.42 5.84 -0.87
N GLN A 235 3.49 7.16 -0.67
CA GLN A 235 4.21 7.75 0.48
C GLN A 235 3.56 7.34 1.82
N ALA A 236 2.24 7.40 1.92
CA ALA A 236 1.53 6.96 3.11
C ALA A 236 1.75 5.46 3.39
N THR A 237 1.76 4.64 2.34
CA THR A 237 2.04 3.20 2.46
C THR A 237 3.49 2.94 2.89
N ALA A 238 4.45 3.69 2.34
CA ALA A 238 5.85 3.61 2.71
C ALA A 238 6.06 3.95 4.19
N ALA A 239 5.50 5.07 4.65
CA ALA A 239 5.62 5.49 6.05
C ALA A 239 5.03 4.46 7.03
N ASN A 240 3.86 3.89 6.71
CA ASN A 240 3.25 2.84 7.51
C ASN A 240 4.14 1.59 7.61
N PHE A 241 4.58 1.03 6.47
CA PHE A 241 5.48 -0.13 6.50
C PHE A 241 6.84 0.20 7.12
N GLY A 242 7.33 1.42 6.92
CA GLY A 242 8.54 1.92 7.56
C GLY A 242 8.43 1.85 9.08
N ALA A 243 7.32 2.31 9.66
CA ALA A 243 7.09 2.23 11.09
C ALA A 243 6.99 0.77 11.58
N LEU A 244 6.23 -0.07 10.88
CA LEU A 244 6.07 -1.48 11.27
C LEU A 244 7.40 -2.25 11.23
N TRP A 245 8.15 -2.14 10.14
CA TRP A 245 9.47 -2.77 10.03
C TRP A 245 10.48 -2.14 10.98
N GLY A 246 10.41 -0.82 11.19
CA GLY A 246 11.22 -0.10 12.15
C GLY A 246 11.02 -0.62 13.57
N SER A 247 9.78 -0.82 14.00
CA SER A 247 9.47 -1.40 15.32
C SER A 247 9.91 -2.85 15.42
N TRP A 248 9.67 -3.67 14.39
CA TRP A 248 10.18 -5.05 14.37
C TRP A 248 11.70 -5.11 14.51
N PHE A 249 12.43 -4.25 13.80
CA PHE A 249 13.88 -4.16 13.93
C PHE A 249 14.31 -3.58 15.27
N GLY A 250 13.56 -2.63 15.84
CA GLY A 250 13.77 -2.11 17.19
C GLY A 250 13.70 -3.22 18.25
N VAL A 251 12.60 -3.99 18.27
CA VAL A 251 12.45 -5.18 19.15
C VAL A 251 13.61 -6.14 18.94
N ALA A 252 13.85 -6.55 17.69
CA ALA A 252 14.80 -7.60 17.40
C ALA A 252 16.25 -7.20 17.76
N THR A 253 16.61 -5.93 17.51
CA THR A 253 17.93 -5.41 17.90
C THR A 253 18.05 -5.23 19.40
N GLY A 254 16.99 -4.81 20.10
CA GLY A 254 16.95 -4.73 21.55
C GLY A 254 17.20 -6.09 22.20
N ILE A 255 16.50 -7.14 21.75
CA ILE A 255 16.70 -8.51 22.27
C ILE A 255 18.13 -9.00 22.02
N ILE A 256 18.69 -8.76 20.83
CA ILE A 256 20.08 -9.14 20.52
C ILE A 256 21.09 -8.39 21.42
N ALA A 257 20.76 -7.15 21.79
CA ALA A 257 21.55 -6.29 22.66
C ALA A 257 21.29 -6.50 24.16
N ASP A 258 20.52 -7.52 24.55
CA ASP A 258 20.12 -7.80 25.94
C ASP A 258 19.36 -6.62 26.59
N LEU A 259 18.54 -5.90 25.83
CA LEU A 259 17.59 -4.96 26.40
C LEU A 259 16.36 -5.72 26.91
N GLU A 260 15.91 -5.34 28.09
CA GLU A 260 14.75 -5.91 28.79
C GLU A 260 13.74 -4.80 29.11
N ASP A 261 12.51 -5.19 29.43
CA ASP A 261 11.43 -4.31 29.92
C ASP A 261 11.30 -2.98 29.13
N ASP A 262 11.47 -1.85 29.81
CA ASP A 262 11.30 -0.51 29.26
C ASP A 262 12.33 -0.17 28.20
N ASP A 263 13.57 -0.65 28.33
CA ASP A 263 14.61 -0.40 27.35
C ASP A 263 14.29 -1.11 26.02
N LEU A 264 13.72 -2.31 26.08
CA LEU A 264 13.27 -3.05 24.91
C LEU A 264 12.08 -2.36 24.23
N LEU A 265 11.12 -1.88 25.03
CA LEU A 265 9.98 -1.11 24.52
C LEU A 265 10.45 0.23 23.91
N ALA A 266 11.36 0.94 24.57
CA ALA A 266 11.96 2.17 24.04
C ALA A 266 12.67 1.93 22.70
N ALA A 267 13.46 0.86 22.60
CA ALA A 267 14.08 0.46 21.34
C ALA A 267 13.04 0.19 20.24
N THR A 268 11.90 -0.40 20.60
CA THR A 268 10.78 -0.67 19.68
C THR A 268 10.10 0.60 19.18
N LEU A 269 9.86 1.57 20.05
CA LEU A 269 9.25 2.86 19.71
C LEU A 269 10.17 3.70 18.85
N VAL A 270 11.44 3.83 19.27
CA VAL A 270 12.49 4.56 18.55
C VAL A 270 12.75 3.93 17.19
N GLY A 271 12.83 2.60 17.12
CA GLY A 271 12.96 1.87 15.86
C GLY A 271 11.79 2.16 14.92
N GLY A 272 10.57 2.17 15.45
CA GLY A 272 9.36 2.53 14.71
C GLY A 272 9.41 3.94 14.12
N ASP A 273 9.75 4.93 14.94
CA ASP A 273 9.84 6.33 14.48
C ASP A 273 10.98 6.54 13.48
N ALA A 274 12.13 5.90 13.69
CA ALA A 274 13.25 5.92 12.76
C ALA A 274 12.87 5.29 11.41
N GLY A 275 12.16 4.15 11.44
CA GLY A 275 11.66 3.48 10.24
C GLY A 275 10.62 4.30 9.49
N LEU A 276 9.68 4.94 10.22
CA LEU A 276 8.69 5.86 9.65
C LEU A 276 9.37 7.05 8.97
N ALA A 277 10.26 7.73 9.68
CA ALA A 277 10.98 8.91 9.17
C ALA A 277 11.86 8.54 7.97
N GLY A 278 12.61 7.43 8.07
CA GLY A 278 13.44 6.91 6.99
C GLY A 278 12.64 6.60 5.74
N ALA A 279 11.51 5.89 5.87
CA ALA A 279 10.65 5.56 4.75
C ALA A 279 9.97 6.80 4.14
N ALA A 280 9.52 7.75 4.97
CA ALA A 280 8.93 9.00 4.50
C ALA A 280 9.92 9.86 3.69
N ILE A 281 11.19 9.91 4.11
CA ILE A 281 12.25 10.62 3.40
C ILE A 281 12.65 9.89 2.11
N ALA A 282 12.74 8.56 2.14
CA ALA A 282 13.18 7.76 1.00
C ALA A 282 12.10 7.64 -0.09
N ALA A 283 10.82 7.57 0.28
CA ALA A 283 9.72 7.25 -0.63
C ALA A 283 9.65 8.14 -1.90
N PRO A 284 9.79 9.48 -1.82
CA PRO A 284 9.79 10.33 -3.01
C PRO A 284 10.92 10.01 -3.98
N SER A 285 12.11 9.65 -3.48
CA SER A 285 13.29 9.36 -4.29
C SER A 285 13.26 7.98 -4.93
N LEU A 286 12.63 7.01 -4.26
CA LEU A 286 12.49 5.65 -4.76
C LEU A 286 11.48 5.55 -5.91
N GLY A 287 10.46 6.43 -5.92
CA GLY A 287 9.42 6.43 -6.96
C GLY A 287 8.59 5.15 -7.00
N TRP A 288 8.67 4.31 -5.96
CA TRP A 288 7.99 3.02 -5.90
C TRP A 288 6.49 3.20 -5.80
N SER A 289 5.76 2.30 -6.45
CA SER A 289 4.31 2.27 -6.33
C SER A 289 3.87 1.73 -4.98
N ARG A 290 2.60 1.98 -4.60
CA ARG A 290 2.00 1.38 -3.41
C ARG A 290 2.06 -0.16 -3.46
N ASN A 291 1.86 -0.74 -4.64
CA ASN A 291 1.89 -2.19 -4.78
C ASN A 291 3.30 -2.74 -4.53
N ARG A 292 4.33 -2.05 -5.03
CA ARG A 292 5.72 -2.44 -4.75
C ARG A 292 6.05 -2.42 -3.27
N TRP A 293 5.67 -1.37 -2.53
CA TRP A 293 5.85 -1.34 -1.07
C TRP A 293 5.22 -2.55 -0.37
N ARG A 294 4.01 -2.94 -0.78
CA ARG A 294 3.32 -4.12 -0.25
C ARG A 294 4.05 -5.42 -0.58
N LEU A 295 4.46 -5.60 -1.83
CA LEU A 295 5.19 -6.80 -2.26
C LEU A 295 6.53 -6.94 -1.54
N VAL A 296 7.24 -5.83 -1.34
CA VAL A 296 8.45 -5.80 -0.52
C VAL A 296 8.13 -6.27 0.90
N SER A 297 7.11 -5.69 1.53
CA SER A 297 6.71 -6.08 2.89
C SER A 297 6.26 -7.54 2.99
N ILE A 298 5.55 -8.07 1.98
CA ILE A 298 5.17 -9.50 1.92
C ILE A 298 6.43 -10.37 1.86
N GLY A 299 7.41 -9.98 1.03
CA GLY A 299 8.71 -10.67 0.99
C GLY A 299 9.37 -10.74 2.36
N GLY A 300 9.39 -9.61 3.09
CA GLY A 300 9.88 -9.56 4.47
C GLY A 300 9.13 -10.51 5.41
N LEU A 301 7.80 -10.48 5.40
CA LEU A 301 6.97 -11.35 6.24
C LEU A 301 7.21 -12.84 5.94
N LEU A 302 7.26 -13.22 4.66
CA LEU A 302 7.57 -14.60 4.25
C LEU A 302 8.97 -15.02 4.70
N GLY A 303 9.93 -14.10 4.63
CA GLY A 303 11.26 -14.29 5.20
C GLY A 303 11.21 -14.57 6.70
N GLY A 304 10.52 -13.74 7.48
CA GLY A 304 10.38 -13.92 8.93
C GLY A 304 9.70 -15.25 9.30
N VAL A 305 8.60 -15.60 8.61
CA VAL A 305 7.90 -16.89 8.80
C VAL A 305 8.82 -18.08 8.49
N ALA A 306 9.61 -17.99 7.41
CA ALA A 306 10.59 -19.03 7.10
C ALA A 306 11.66 -19.14 8.20
N GLY A 307 12.10 -18.02 8.79
CA GLY A 307 13.03 -18.01 9.92
C GLY A 307 12.45 -18.65 11.18
N LEU A 308 11.18 -18.37 11.50
CA LEU A 308 10.49 -19.04 12.59
C LEU A 308 10.36 -20.55 12.33
N GLY A 309 10.07 -20.95 11.09
CA GLY A 309 10.07 -22.35 10.68
C GLY A 309 11.43 -23.02 10.86
N ILE A 310 12.53 -22.32 10.57
CA ILE A 310 13.90 -22.82 10.83
C ILE A 310 14.13 -23.01 12.33
N ASN A 311 13.74 -22.05 13.17
CA ASN A 311 13.88 -22.20 14.63
C ASN A 311 13.15 -23.43 15.16
N LEU A 312 11.92 -23.66 14.70
CA LEU A 312 11.11 -24.82 15.11
C LEU A 312 11.73 -26.14 14.66
N LEU A 313 12.34 -26.18 13.46
CA LEU A 313 12.98 -27.39 12.94
C LEU A 313 14.35 -27.67 13.58
N ALA A 314 15.05 -26.62 14.00
CA ALA A 314 16.37 -26.72 14.60
C ALA A 314 16.35 -26.74 16.14
N GLU A 315 15.16 -26.64 16.75
CA GLU A 315 14.97 -26.60 18.22
C GLU A 315 15.88 -25.54 18.88
N VAL A 316 15.80 -24.31 18.37
CA VAL A 316 16.64 -23.20 18.86
C VAL A 316 16.13 -22.73 20.23
N ASP A 317 16.91 -23.02 21.27
CA ASP A 317 16.60 -22.64 22.66
C ASP A 317 17.19 -21.29 23.10
N ASP A 318 18.13 -20.72 22.33
CA ASP A 318 18.75 -19.44 22.63
C ASP A 318 17.86 -18.29 22.12
N ASP A 319 17.40 -17.41 23.02
CA ASP A 319 16.45 -16.33 22.70
C ASP A 319 16.98 -15.39 21.60
N LYS A 320 18.30 -15.11 21.61
CA LYS A 320 18.92 -14.26 20.59
C LYS A 320 18.94 -14.92 19.24
N ALA A 321 19.25 -16.20 19.17
CA ALA A 321 19.16 -16.97 17.93
C ALA A 321 17.70 -17.10 17.48
N PHE A 322 16.77 -17.30 18.42
CA PHE A 322 15.35 -17.41 18.14
C PHE A 322 14.79 -16.13 17.51
N VAL A 323 15.24 -14.94 17.91
CA VAL A 323 14.83 -13.68 17.28
C VAL A 323 15.71 -13.30 16.07
N GLY A 324 17.01 -13.58 16.16
CA GLY A 324 18.01 -13.24 15.17
C GLY A 324 17.81 -13.96 13.83
N ILE A 325 17.38 -15.22 13.84
CA ILE A 325 17.10 -15.99 12.62
C ILE A 325 15.91 -15.38 11.84
N PRO A 326 14.70 -15.20 12.42
CA PRO A 326 13.59 -14.48 11.78
C PRO A 326 13.94 -13.06 11.33
N LEU A 327 14.76 -12.33 12.11
CA LEU A 327 15.24 -11.00 11.71
C LEU A 327 16.06 -11.09 10.41
N ALA A 328 17.08 -11.96 10.39
CA ALA A 328 17.95 -12.12 9.24
C ALA A 328 17.19 -12.61 8.00
N THR A 329 16.29 -13.59 8.16
CA THR A 329 15.48 -14.09 7.04
C THR A 329 14.45 -13.06 6.58
N SER A 330 13.90 -12.22 7.47
CA SER A 330 13.06 -11.08 7.08
C SER A 330 13.82 -10.08 6.21
N LEU A 331 15.07 -9.75 6.56
CA LEU A 331 15.92 -8.87 5.75
C LEU A 331 16.20 -9.46 4.35
N VAL A 332 16.51 -10.75 4.28
CA VAL A 332 16.65 -11.47 3.01
C VAL A 332 15.34 -11.43 2.22
N GLY A 333 14.20 -11.68 2.89
CA GLY A 333 12.87 -11.63 2.31
C GLY A 333 12.52 -10.26 1.73
N LEU A 334 12.84 -9.17 2.45
CA LEU A 334 12.70 -7.79 1.95
C LEU A 334 13.55 -7.58 0.70
N GLY A 335 14.82 -8.00 0.71
CA GLY A 335 15.72 -7.90 -0.45
C GLY A 335 15.20 -8.66 -1.67
N VAL A 336 14.70 -9.88 -1.47
CA VAL A 336 14.02 -10.67 -2.51
C VAL A 336 12.77 -9.95 -3.00
N GLY A 337 11.96 -9.40 -2.09
CA GLY A 337 10.78 -8.60 -2.42
C GLY A 337 11.12 -7.37 -3.28
N VAL A 338 12.20 -6.66 -2.97
CA VAL A 338 12.71 -5.53 -3.77
C VAL A 338 13.13 -5.97 -5.16
N ALA A 339 13.86 -7.09 -5.27
CA ALA A 339 14.32 -7.64 -6.53
C ALA A 339 13.16 -8.14 -7.41
N ALA A 340 12.25 -8.93 -6.84
CA ALA A 340 11.10 -9.52 -7.52
C ALA A 340 10.01 -8.50 -7.90
N SER A 341 10.06 -7.28 -7.36
CA SER A 341 9.14 -6.19 -7.68
C SER A 341 9.72 -5.14 -8.64
N ARG A 342 10.99 -5.24 -9.05
CA ARG A 342 11.64 -4.24 -9.92
C ARG A 342 10.87 -3.98 -11.22
N ASP A 343 10.37 -5.04 -11.84
CA ASP A 343 9.65 -4.93 -13.11
C ASP A 343 8.17 -4.56 -12.93
N ARG A 344 7.66 -4.57 -11.69
CA ARG A 344 6.24 -4.31 -11.40
C ARG A 344 5.90 -2.83 -11.21
N ASP A 345 6.88 -1.99 -10.89
CA ASP A 345 6.70 -0.53 -10.93
C ASP A 345 6.40 -0.03 -12.35
N GLY A 346 6.83 -0.78 -13.37
CA GLY A 346 6.49 -0.53 -14.76
C GLY A 346 5.11 -1.06 -15.16
N VAL A 347 4.53 -2.03 -14.42
CA VAL A 347 3.32 -2.79 -14.81
C VAL A 347 2.07 -2.41 -14.01
N ASP A 348 2.20 -1.46 -13.07
CA ASP A 348 1.14 -0.46 -12.86
C ASP A 348 0.90 0.36 -14.16
N SER A 349 1.60 0.00 -15.27
CA SER A 349 1.33 0.33 -16.67
C SER A 349 0.63 -0.64 -17.62
N ALA A 350 0.22 -1.83 -17.19
CA ALA A 350 -0.53 -2.72 -18.08
C ALA A 350 -1.45 -3.65 -17.29
N GLY A 351 -2.60 -3.13 -16.88
CA GLY A 351 -3.76 -3.94 -16.53
C GLY A 351 -3.60 -4.88 -15.33
N ASP A 352 -3.10 -4.38 -14.21
CA ASP A 352 -3.60 -4.91 -12.95
C ASP A 352 -4.92 -4.17 -12.71
N VAL A 353 -6.00 -4.76 -13.27
CA VAL A 353 -7.33 -4.56 -12.70
C VAL A 353 -7.10 -4.78 -11.22
N GLY A 354 -7.17 -3.72 -10.42
CA GLY A 354 -7.02 -3.87 -8.97
C GLY A 354 -7.97 -4.98 -8.49
N PRO A 355 -7.92 -5.39 -7.22
CA PRO A 355 -8.89 -6.33 -6.65
C PRO A 355 -10.35 -5.80 -6.61
N ALA A 356 -10.82 -5.09 -7.65
CA ALA A 356 -12.20 -4.91 -8.08
C ALA A 356 -12.92 -6.23 -8.44
N ALA A 357 -12.24 -7.39 -8.37
CA ALA A 357 -12.86 -8.69 -8.59
C ALA A 357 -13.32 -9.42 -7.32
N GLY A 358 -12.82 -9.02 -6.14
CA GLY A 358 -13.12 -9.68 -4.86
C GLY A 358 -12.97 -11.20 -4.88
N ALA A 359 -12.07 -11.74 -5.73
CA ALA A 359 -11.84 -13.17 -5.92
C ALA A 359 -10.59 -13.63 -5.18
N LEU A 360 -10.67 -14.76 -4.46
CA LEU A 360 -9.52 -15.37 -3.80
C LEU A 360 -8.48 -15.89 -4.81
N LEU A 361 -8.96 -16.46 -5.93
CA LEU A 361 -8.15 -16.96 -7.02
C LEU A 361 -8.63 -16.33 -8.32
N GLU A 362 -7.72 -15.71 -9.07
CA GLU A 362 -7.98 -15.19 -10.40
C GLU A 362 -7.06 -15.93 -11.38
N PHE A 363 -7.67 -16.59 -12.36
CA PHE A 363 -6.99 -17.33 -13.40
C PHE A 363 -7.20 -16.59 -14.72
N ASP A 364 -6.11 -16.14 -15.33
CA ASP A 364 -6.15 -15.46 -16.63
C ASP A 364 -5.44 -16.33 -17.66
N VAL A 365 -6.23 -16.94 -18.56
CA VAL A 365 -5.74 -17.82 -19.61
C VAL A 365 -4.82 -17.07 -20.58
N ALA A 366 -5.07 -15.78 -20.83
CA ALA A 366 -4.27 -14.99 -21.75
C ALA A 366 -2.88 -14.64 -21.17
N ARG A 367 -2.73 -14.66 -19.85
CA ARG A 367 -1.48 -14.36 -19.14
C ARG A 367 -0.78 -15.58 -18.56
N GLU A 368 -1.33 -16.78 -18.77
CA GLU A 368 -0.86 -18.04 -18.17
C GLU A 368 -0.59 -17.91 -16.66
N GLY A 369 -1.37 -17.09 -15.97
CA GLY A 369 -1.09 -16.63 -14.61
C GLY A 369 -2.19 -17.02 -13.62
N LEU A 370 -1.78 -17.59 -12.48
CA LEU A 370 -2.61 -17.69 -11.29
C LEU A 370 -2.28 -16.53 -10.35
N ALA A 371 -3.26 -15.66 -10.11
CA ALA A 371 -3.18 -14.61 -9.11
C ALA A 371 -4.00 -15.01 -7.88
N VAL A 372 -3.46 -14.75 -6.68
CA VAL A 372 -4.18 -14.92 -5.42
C VAL A 372 -4.60 -13.54 -4.94
N GLY A 373 -5.90 -13.30 -4.87
CA GLY A 373 -6.49 -12.05 -4.41
C GLY A 373 -7.03 -12.15 -2.98
N THR A 374 -7.43 -11.02 -2.39
CA THR A 374 -8.17 -11.01 -1.11
C THR A 374 -9.66 -10.96 -1.44
N PRO A 375 -10.46 -11.98 -1.07
CA PRO A 375 -11.87 -11.99 -1.41
C PRO A 375 -12.59 -10.92 -0.59
N LEU A 376 -13.10 -9.89 -1.27
CA LEU A 376 -13.90 -8.84 -0.65
C LEU A 376 -15.38 -9.25 -0.71
N PRO A 377 -16.12 -9.22 0.41
CA PRO A 377 -17.55 -9.46 0.38
C PRO A 377 -18.22 -8.39 -0.49
N SER A 378 -18.99 -8.84 -1.47
CA SER A 378 -19.72 -7.97 -2.41
C SER A 378 -21.22 -8.19 -2.27
N PHE A 379 -22.01 -7.12 -2.25
CA PHE A 379 -23.46 -7.25 -2.31
C PHE A 379 -23.87 -7.63 -3.73
N ARG A 380 -24.48 -8.81 -3.89
CA ARG A 380 -25.01 -9.31 -5.16
C ARG A 380 -26.52 -9.45 -5.10
N ARG A 381 -27.21 -9.02 -6.16
CA ARG A 381 -28.63 -9.33 -6.34
C ARG A 381 -28.73 -10.69 -7.00
N LEU A 382 -29.20 -11.68 -6.25
CA LEU A 382 -29.51 -12.99 -6.80
C LEU A 382 -31.00 -13.06 -7.14
N PRO A 383 -31.36 -13.55 -8.34
CA PRO A 383 -32.74 -13.91 -8.63
C PRO A 383 -33.07 -15.15 -7.79
N VAL A 384 -34.09 -15.04 -6.94
CA VAL A 384 -34.63 -16.16 -6.18
C VAL A 384 -35.99 -16.45 -6.75
N GLU A 385 -36.14 -17.62 -7.38
CA GLU A 385 -37.42 -18.07 -7.90
C GLU A 385 -38.26 -18.65 -6.77
N ARG A 386 -39.45 -18.08 -6.56
CA ARG A 386 -40.41 -18.55 -5.55
C ARG A 386 -41.82 -18.34 -6.09
N ASP A 387 -42.65 -19.38 -5.99
CA ASP A 387 -44.06 -19.36 -6.40
C ASP A 387 -44.30 -18.91 -7.86
N GLY A 388 -43.43 -19.35 -8.78
CA GLY A 388 -43.56 -19.02 -10.21
C GLY A 388 -43.18 -17.59 -10.60
N GLY A 389 -42.57 -16.83 -9.69
CA GLY A 389 -42.02 -15.49 -9.95
C GLY A 389 -40.56 -15.34 -9.57
N VAL A 390 -39.81 -14.55 -10.34
CA VAL A 390 -38.42 -14.19 -10.03
C VAL A 390 -38.41 -12.98 -9.10
N ARG A 391 -37.95 -13.16 -7.85
CA ARG A 391 -37.77 -12.06 -6.89
C ARG A 391 -36.28 -11.82 -6.65
N TRP A 392 -35.83 -10.59 -6.84
CA TRP A 392 -34.44 -10.21 -6.58
C TRP A 392 -34.20 -10.05 -5.08
N ARG A 393 -33.18 -10.73 -4.54
CA ARG A 393 -32.74 -10.58 -3.15
C ARG A 393 -31.30 -10.12 -3.11
N THR A 394 -31.02 -9.08 -2.33
CA THR A 394 -29.64 -8.66 -2.05
C THR A 394 -29.02 -9.66 -1.07
N THR A 395 -27.87 -10.22 -1.44
CA THR A 395 -27.12 -11.21 -0.68
C THR A 395 -25.66 -10.78 -0.59
N LEU A 396 -24.96 -11.20 0.46
CA LEU A 396 -23.51 -11.04 0.57
C LEU A 396 -22.86 -12.21 -0.17
N GLY A 397 -22.02 -11.92 -1.17
CA GLY A 397 -21.31 -12.93 -1.95
C GLY A 397 -19.81 -12.73 -1.89
N LEU A 398 -19.07 -13.81 -1.65
CA LEU A 398 -17.62 -13.88 -1.79
C LEU A 398 -17.30 -14.53 -3.14
N THR A 399 -16.51 -13.87 -3.98
CA THR A 399 -15.97 -14.53 -5.16
C THR A 399 -14.78 -15.36 -4.69
N LEU A 400 -14.77 -16.67 -4.95
CA LEU A 400 -13.62 -17.51 -4.62
C LEU A 400 -12.72 -17.71 -5.83
N LEU A 401 -13.32 -17.88 -7.01
CA LEU A 401 -12.59 -18.08 -8.26
C LEU A 401 -13.16 -17.16 -9.33
N ARG A 402 -12.28 -16.50 -10.07
CA ARG A 402 -12.61 -15.82 -11.32
C ARG A 402 -11.68 -16.32 -12.40
N ALA A 403 -12.24 -16.90 -13.45
CA ALA A 403 -11.48 -17.28 -14.63
C ALA A 403 -11.82 -16.33 -15.78
N ARG A 404 -10.79 -15.76 -16.41
CA ARG A 404 -10.89 -15.06 -17.70
C ARG A 404 -10.33 -15.98 -18.77
N PHE A 405 -11.15 -16.25 -19.78
CA PHE A 405 -10.83 -17.09 -20.94
C PHE A 405 -10.61 -16.23 -22.17
#